data_AF-A0A932FYQ3-F1
#
_entry.id   AF-A0A932FYQ3-F1
#
_cell.length_a   1.000
_cell.length_b   1.000
_cell.length_c   1.000
_cell.angle_alpha   90.00
_cell.angle_beta   90.00
_cell.angle_gamma   90.00
#
_symmetry.space_group_name_H-M   'P 1'
#
loop_
_entity.id
_entity.type
_entity.pdbx_description
1 polymer ?
#
loop_
_entity_poly.entity_id
_entity_poly.type
_entity_poly.pdbx_seq_one_letter_code
_entity_poly.pdbx_strand_id
1 'polypeptide(L)'
;MAREPIAVTPETIEARRSSARTAIIEAGLPDRTRTAAPGTYGITRTALDLLECLEAGLAAGLATREALLGRIARDRAVGFAAGEPTASERRFASAFGMLVACEELLGATDGLSDAVLPDRAFPPDEVLPVLSDEALGQALCRDLDGYLQHYHGHADPARRLGDEARLAACVRSHVKRTALSARAACSASEHQTLLDALAATTLRLPSVTYAGLERRAASDDEEPDLLDVAPEDIVGNAEVLAAGLKLARTVAAFDLAAGKNPRILDNPVLFVLGSPGCGKTVTAHAIGRAFLGLCRETGLPARFRVIRRTDWASHYQNKSASDLLRIFREEVFGFHGVCGCYWPDIDTAFAARSDPDIRSEEKSNLATLFGILDGTVGPRNGKWFLLCDANTTQMDDAMVSRLTQDPKIAKGPETAADYVRLLRDLKLRAFRPLLPPDPEWERIGETLADAALSGRAVAAIAGRIAAELQDVEEPPGFFAMSYEEKLEALRESAKPVDAGRVLEHVDHYVRFERDAADRAHSERFERRVEEIKRELSAQAAVIAQARSGQ
;
A
#
# COMPACT_ATOMS: atom_id res chain seq x y z
N MET A 1 10.40 -0.17 28.28
CA MET A 1 9.12 0.51 28.01
C MET A 1 9.30 1.35 26.77
N ALA A 2 8.46 1.15 25.75
CA ALA A 2 8.49 2.00 24.55
C ALA A 2 8.20 3.46 24.96
N ARG A 3 9.04 4.39 24.52
CA ARG A 3 8.83 5.82 24.79
C ARG A 3 7.69 6.33 23.90
N GLU A 4 6.77 7.09 24.48
CA GLU A 4 5.67 7.72 23.75
C GLU A 4 6.19 8.54 22.55
N PRO A 5 5.61 8.40 21.35
CA PRO A 5 6.06 9.10 20.16
C PRO A 5 5.91 10.62 20.27
N ILE A 6 6.74 11.36 19.53
CA ILE A 6 6.62 12.82 19.41
C ILE A 6 5.69 13.10 18.24
N ALA A 7 4.47 13.55 18.51
CA ALA A 7 3.48 13.84 17.48
C ALA A 7 3.53 15.32 17.06
N VAL A 8 3.60 15.55 15.75
CA VAL A 8 3.39 16.85 15.09
C VAL A 8 2.12 16.70 14.26
N THR A 9 1.07 17.44 14.62
CA THR A 9 -0.27 17.27 14.03
C THR A 9 -0.53 18.34 12.95
N PRO A 10 -1.54 18.16 12.09
CA PRO A 10 -1.93 19.20 11.13
C PRO A 10 -2.20 20.55 11.80
N GLU A 11 -2.80 20.55 12.99
CA GLU A 11 -3.12 21.76 13.75
C GLU A 11 -1.85 22.49 14.23
N THR A 12 -0.83 21.76 14.68
CA THR A 12 0.43 22.38 15.12
C THR A 12 1.24 22.92 13.94
N ILE A 13 1.15 22.28 12.77
CA ILE A 13 1.74 22.81 11.52
C ILE A 13 0.99 24.07 11.08
N GLU A 14 -0.34 24.03 11.08
CA GLU A 14 -1.18 25.16 10.65
C GLU A 14 -0.93 26.41 11.51
N ALA A 15 -0.78 26.22 12.84
CA ALA A 15 -0.43 27.30 13.77
C ALA A 15 0.90 27.99 13.43
N ARG A 16 1.78 27.34 12.67
CA ARG A 16 3.11 27.86 12.28
C ARG A 16 3.14 28.48 10.88
N ARG A 17 2.09 28.34 10.07
CA ARG A 17 2.03 28.93 8.71
C ARG A 17 2.19 30.44 8.71
N SER A 18 1.54 31.15 9.64
CA SER A 18 1.67 32.61 9.70
C SER A 18 3.12 33.04 9.94
N SER A 19 3.84 32.36 10.85
CA SER A 19 5.25 32.65 11.11
C SER A 19 6.14 32.33 9.91
N ALA A 20 5.89 31.20 9.23
CA ALA A 20 6.60 30.84 8.01
C ALA A 20 6.39 31.90 6.90
N ARG A 21 5.15 32.33 6.68
CA ARG A 21 4.81 33.38 5.70
C ARG A 21 5.47 34.71 6.02
N THR A 22 5.47 35.12 7.28
CA THR A 22 6.17 36.33 7.72
C THR A 22 7.66 36.25 7.40
N ALA A 23 8.33 35.13 7.70
CA ALA A 23 9.75 34.95 7.39
C ALA A 23 10.05 35.01 5.88
N ILE A 24 9.17 34.43 5.05
CA ILE A 24 9.29 34.49 3.58
C ILE A 24 9.18 35.93 3.07
N ILE A 25 8.21 36.69 3.58
CA ILE A 25 7.97 38.08 3.16
C ILE A 25 9.12 38.99 3.64
N GLU A 26 9.53 38.87 4.90
CA GLU A 26 10.62 39.68 5.48
C GLU A 26 11.96 39.46 4.77
N ALA A 27 12.20 38.25 4.27
CA ALA A 27 13.38 37.94 3.47
C ALA A 27 13.32 38.48 2.02
N GLY A 28 12.17 39.01 1.57
CA GLY A 28 12.01 39.53 0.22
C GLY A 28 11.88 38.47 -0.88
N LEU A 29 11.63 37.21 -0.51
CA LEU A 29 11.59 36.09 -1.45
C LEU A 29 10.54 36.23 -2.57
N PRO A 30 9.32 36.78 -2.35
CA PRO A 30 8.35 36.97 -3.44
C PRO A 30 8.87 37.88 -4.56
N ASP A 31 9.58 38.95 -4.20
CA ASP A 31 10.21 39.82 -5.18
C ASP A 31 11.42 39.15 -5.83
N ARG A 32 12.22 38.42 -5.03
CA ARG A 32 13.38 37.68 -5.53
C ARG A 32 13.01 36.64 -6.57
N THR A 33 11.99 35.82 -6.32
CA THR A 33 11.55 34.77 -7.26
C THR A 33 10.98 35.38 -8.53
N ARG A 34 10.19 36.47 -8.42
CA ARG A 34 9.67 37.25 -9.55
C ARG A 34 10.79 37.80 -10.43
N THR A 35 11.86 38.33 -9.84
CA THR A 35 13.02 38.84 -10.59
C THR A 35 13.88 37.71 -11.16
N ALA A 36 13.98 36.57 -10.48
CA ALA A 36 14.76 35.42 -10.91
C ALA A 36 14.14 34.66 -12.10
N ALA A 37 12.82 34.63 -12.20
CA ALA A 37 12.08 34.03 -13.31
C ALA A 37 10.85 34.91 -13.65
N PRO A 38 11.02 35.97 -14.47
CA PRO A 38 9.92 36.88 -14.78
C PRO A 38 8.88 36.19 -15.68
N GLY A 39 7.63 36.18 -15.24
CA GLY A 39 6.49 35.69 -16.02
C GLY A 39 5.80 36.81 -16.81
N THR A 40 5.02 36.44 -17.82
CA THR A 40 4.26 37.37 -18.68
C THR A 40 3.34 38.32 -17.89
N TYR A 41 2.86 37.88 -16.73
CA TYR A 41 1.96 38.63 -15.85
C TYR A 41 2.53 38.89 -14.44
N GLY A 42 3.84 38.79 -14.27
CA GLY A 42 4.50 38.96 -12.96
C GLY A 42 5.12 37.66 -12.45
N ILE A 43 4.63 37.15 -11.31
CA ILE A 43 5.13 35.88 -10.75
C ILE A 43 4.62 34.70 -11.58
N THR A 44 5.47 33.71 -11.80
CA THR A 44 5.12 32.50 -12.53
C THR A 44 4.40 31.49 -11.63
N ARG A 45 3.67 30.54 -12.22
CA ARG A 45 3.02 29.47 -11.46
C ARG A 45 4.06 28.66 -10.69
N THR A 46 5.16 28.26 -11.34
CA THR A 46 6.25 27.54 -10.68
C THR A 46 6.84 28.33 -9.51
N ALA A 47 7.04 29.65 -9.66
CA ALA A 47 7.55 30.48 -8.56
C ALA A 47 6.55 30.59 -7.39
N LEU A 48 5.24 30.63 -7.67
CA LEU A 48 4.20 30.61 -6.65
C LEU A 48 4.16 29.25 -5.93
N ASP A 49 4.15 28.15 -6.68
CA ASP A 49 4.14 26.78 -6.15
C ASP A 49 5.38 26.55 -5.25
N LEU A 50 6.55 27.08 -5.62
CA LEU A 50 7.77 27.01 -4.81
C LEU A 50 7.62 27.79 -3.48
N LEU A 51 7.00 28.97 -3.49
CA LEU A 51 6.77 29.76 -2.27
C LEU A 51 5.75 29.07 -1.35
N GLU A 52 4.71 28.46 -1.89
CA GLU A 52 3.73 27.68 -1.13
C GLU A 52 4.35 26.43 -0.51
N CYS A 53 5.17 25.71 -1.28
CA CYS A 53 5.92 24.55 -0.77
C CYS A 53 6.91 24.99 0.32
N LEU A 54 7.59 26.13 0.15
CA LEU A 54 8.51 26.69 1.15
C LEU A 54 7.76 27.06 2.45
N GLU A 55 6.59 27.67 2.34
CA GLU A 55 5.73 27.98 3.50
C GLU A 55 5.35 26.69 4.26
N ALA A 56 4.89 25.67 3.53
CA ALA A 56 4.48 24.39 4.12
C ALA A 56 5.65 23.65 4.80
N GLY A 57 6.80 23.56 4.14
CA GLY A 57 8.00 22.95 4.70
C GLY A 57 8.49 23.68 5.94
N LEU A 58 8.57 25.02 5.90
CA LEU A 58 8.97 25.83 7.05
C LEU A 58 8.02 25.66 8.24
N ALA A 59 6.72 25.66 8.00
CA ALA A 59 5.73 25.44 9.05
C ALA A 59 5.93 24.06 9.73
N ALA A 60 6.16 23.00 8.95
CA ALA A 60 6.45 21.66 9.45
C ALA A 60 7.74 21.61 10.28
N GLY A 61 8.81 22.26 9.82
CA GLY A 61 10.07 22.34 10.57
C GLY A 61 9.97 23.12 11.88
N LEU A 62 9.23 24.24 11.88
CA LEU A 62 8.97 25.02 13.10
C LEU A 62 8.15 24.24 14.12
N ALA A 63 7.08 23.56 13.69
CA ALA A 63 6.27 22.72 14.55
C ALA A 63 7.08 21.54 15.12
N THR A 64 7.95 20.94 14.32
CA THR A 64 8.86 19.87 14.74
C THR A 64 9.85 20.35 15.81
N ARG A 65 10.51 21.51 15.59
CA ARG A 65 11.43 22.11 16.55
C ARG A 65 10.74 22.34 17.89
N GLU A 66 9.53 22.90 17.88
CA GLU A 66 8.75 23.14 19.09
C GLU A 66 8.37 21.84 19.81
N ALA A 67 7.88 20.83 19.08
CA ALA A 67 7.52 19.53 19.65
C ALA A 67 8.73 18.85 20.33
N LEU A 68 9.91 18.93 19.70
CA LEU A 68 11.16 18.42 20.29
C LEU A 68 11.57 19.18 21.54
N LEU A 69 11.55 20.51 21.52
CA LEU A 69 11.87 21.32 22.69
C LEU A 69 10.90 21.06 23.85
N GLY A 70 9.60 20.93 23.54
CA GLY A 70 8.58 20.56 24.51
C GLY A 70 8.83 19.18 25.10
N ARG A 71 9.27 18.21 24.29
CA ARG A 71 9.65 16.88 24.77
C ARG A 71 10.88 16.92 25.68
N ILE A 72 11.94 17.62 25.26
CA ILE A 72 13.18 17.76 26.03
C ILE A 72 12.89 18.41 27.39
N ALA A 73 12.08 19.48 27.42
CA ALA A 73 11.70 20.14 28.66
C ALA A 73 10.91 19.21 29.61
N ARG A 74 9.99 18.38 29.07
CA ARG A 74 9.26 17.38 29.87
C ARG A 74 10.19 16.30 30.43
N ASP A 75 11.09 15.77 29.62
CA ASP A 75 12.03 14.74 30.05
C ASP A 75 13.01 15.26 31.12
N ARG A 76 13.32 16.57 31.10
CA ARG A 76 14.10 17.24 32.15
C ARG A 76 13.32 17.51 33.44
N ALA A 77 12.01 17.66 33.34
CA ALA A 77 11.14 18.00 34.47
C ALA A 77 10.80 16.81 35.39
N VAL A 78 11.51 15.67 35.28
CA VAL A 78 11.34 14.52 36.17
C VAL A 78 11.83 14.86 37.59
N GLY A 79 10.95 15.45 38.41
CA GLY A 79 11.22 15.97 39.76
C GLY A 79 10.39 17.24 40.09
N PHE A 80 10.72 17.96 41.18
CA PHE A 80 10.05 19.22 41.57
C PHE A 80 10.61 20.49 40.89
N ALA A 81 11.44 20.36 39.86
CA ALA A 81 12.00 21.51 39.14
C ALA A 81 11.89 21.30 37.63
N ALA A 82 11.31 22.29 36.92
CA ALA A 82 11.35 22.35 35.47
C ALA A 82 12.76 22.75 35.02
N GLY A 83 13.41 21.91 34.21
CA GLY A 83 14.66 22.24 33.56
C GLY A 83 14.42 22.79 32.16
N GLU A 84 14.81 24.03 31.89
CA GLU A 84 14.83 24.56 30.53
C GLU A 84 15.80 23.75 29.64
N PRO A 85 15.51 23.62 28.32
CA PRO A 85 16.49 23.06 27.38
C PRO A 85 17.81 23.84 27.43
N THR A 86 18.93 23.15 27.22
CA THR A 86 20.26 23.74 27.08
C THR A 86 20.44 24.38 25.70
N ALA A 87 21.48 25.20 25.56
CA ALA A 87 21.89 25.72 24.25
C ALA A 87 22.19 24.59 23.24
N SER A 88 22.86 23.51 23.65
CA SER A 88 23.14 22.36 22.77
C SER A 88 21.84 21.68 22.30
N GLU A 89 20.89 21.42 23.21
CA GLU A 89 19.57 20.87 22.84
C GLU A 89 18.75 21.80 21.93
N ARG A 90 18.83 23.12 22.15
CA ARG A 90 18.20 24.10 21.25
C ARG A 90 18.80 24.08 19.85
N ARG A 91 20.13 23.93 19.74
CA ARG A 91 20.82 23.78 18.45
C ARG A 91 20.43 22.50 17.76
N PHE A 92 20.37 21.37 18.48
CA PHE A 92 19.89 20.11 17.93
C PHE A 92 18.45 20.23 17.40
N ALA A 93 17.53 20.80 18.18
CA ALA A 93 16.14 21.00 17.76
C ALA A 93 16.02 21.96 16.56
N SER A 94 16.84 23.01 16.48
CA SER A 94 16.93 23.87 15.28
C SER A 94 17.42 23.09 14.06
N ALA A 95 18.53 22.36 14.19
CA ALA A 95 19.09 21.60 13.08
C ALA A 95 18.12 20.51 12.58
N PHE A 96 17.45 19.81 13.50
CA PHE A 96 16.46 18.80 13.12
C PHE A 96 15.21 19.41 12.50
N GLY A 97 14.70 20.52 13.06
CA GLY A 97 13.60 21.26 12.43
C GLY A 97 13.96 21.74 11.02
N MET A 98 15.21 22.14 10.79
CA MET A 98 15.70 22.55 9.47
C MET A 98 15.74 21.36 8.51
N LEU A 99 16.21 20.19 8.98
CA LEU A 99 16.20 18.96 8.20
C LEU A 99 14.78 18.62 7.74
N VAL A 100 13.80 18.63 8.65
CA VAL A 100 12.39 18.36 8.32
C VAL A 100 11.84 19.38 7.32
N ALA A 101 12.10 20.67 7.53
CA ALA A 101 11.64 21.71 6.61
C ALA A 101 12.17 21.50 5.19
N CYS A 102 13.45 21.18 5.06
CA CYS A 102 14.07 20.94 3.77
C CYS A 102 13.57 19.64 3.11
N GLU A 103 13.40 18.56 3.86
CA GLU A 103 12.95 17.27 3.31
C GLU A 103 11.46 17.30 2.89
N GLU A 104 10.59 17.99 3.65
CA GLU A 104 9.20 18.23 3.23
C GLU A 104 9.15 19.07 1.95
N LEU A 105 9.94 20.13 1.86
CA LEU A 105 10.05 20.97 0.66
C LEU A 105 10.57 20.18 -0.56
N LEU A 106 11.58 19.32 -0.38
CA LEU A 106 12.11 18.47 -1.45
C LEU A 106 11.07 17.47 -1.95
N GLY A 107 10.28 16.89 -1.03
CA GLY A 107 9.19 15.98 -1.38
C GLY A 107 8.06 16.69 -2.13
N ALA A 108 7.67 17.88 -1.69
CA ALA A 108 6.61 18.68 -2.34
C ALA A 108 7.02 19.23 -3.71
N THR A 109 8.32 19.40 -3.96
CA THR A 109 8.85 19.95 -5.22
C THR A 109 9.40 18.90 -6.16
N ASP A 110 9.12 17.61 -5.90
CA ASP A 110 9.62 16.52 -6.72
C ASP A 110 9.03 16.56 -8.13
N GLY A 111 9.86 16.28 -9.15
CA GLY A 111 9.47 16.40 -10.56
C GLY A 111 9.35 17.81 -11.12
N LEU A 112 9.60 18.88 -10.34
CA LEU A 112 9.55 20.27 -10.85
C LEU A 112 10.77 20.70 -11.69
N SER A 113 11.86 19.92 -11.72
CA SER A 113 13.03 20.18 -12.58
C SER A 113 13.95 18.96 -12.70
N ASP A 114 14.44 18.69 -13.91
CA ASP A 114 15.43 17.65 -14.22
C ASP A 114 16.88 18.16 -14.12
N ALA A 115 17.10 19.44 -13.80
CA ALA A 115 18.42 20.04 -13.79
C ALA A 115 19.26 19.56 -12.59
N VAL A 116 20.44 19.01 -12.89
CA VAL A 116 21.40 18.51 -11.90
C VAL A 116 22.26 19.66 -11.37
N LEU A 117 22.11 19.96 -10.09
CA LEU A 117 22.93 20.93 -9.36
C LEU A 117 23.71 20.24 -8.23
N PRO A 118 24.73 20.91 -7.63
CA PRO A 118 25.62 20.28 -6.66
C PRO A 118 24.87 19.63 -5.50
N ASP A 119 25.28 18.42 -5.16
CA ASP A 119 24.64 17.51 -4.21
C ASP A 119 25.44 17.32 -2.91
N ARG A 120 26.45 18.18 -2.68
CA ARG A 120 27.28 18.15 -1.47
C ARG A 120 26.82 19.16 -0.44
N ALA A 121 26.95 18.81 0.84
CA ALA A 121 26.70 19.71 1.97
C ALA A 121 27.46 21.05 1.81
N PHE A 122 26.92 22.12 2.39
CA PHE A 122 27.67 23.36 2.56
C PHE A 122 28.85 23.14 3.52
N PRO A 123 29.96 23.87 3.35
CA PRO A 123 31.03 23.93 4.34
C PRO A 123 30.45 24.21 5.74
N PRO A 124 30.84 23.45 6.78
CA PRO A 124 30.25 23.59 8.11
C PRO A 124 30.33 25.03 8.67
N ASP A 125 31.43 25.73 8.42
CA ASP A 125 31.68 27.11 8.83
C ASP A 125 30.72 28.12 8.22
N GLU A 126 30.21 27.87 7.01
CA GLU A 126 29.26 28.75 6.32
C GLU A 126 27.81 28.55 6.81
N VAL A 127 27.46 27.32 7.21
CA VAL A 127 26.05 26.92 7.42
C VAL A 127 25.68 26.75 8.91
N LEU A 128 26.65 26.50 9.80
CA LEU A 128 26.39 26.31 11.23
C LEU A 128 25.66 27.50 11.90
N PRO A 129 25.94 28.78 11.57
CA PRO A 129 25.19 29.91 12.11
C PRO A 129 23.71 29.87 11.73
N VAL A 130 23.39 29.44 10.50
CA VAL A 130 22.02 29.31 9.99
C VAL A 130 21.29 28.16 10.69
N LEU A 131 21.97 27.03 10.87
CA LEU A 131 21.41 25.83 11.50
C LEU A 131 21.20 25.96 13.01
N SER A 132 21.96 26.86 13.65
CA SER A 132 21.93 27.10 15.10
C SER A 132 21.06 28.30 15.49
N ASP A 133 20.45 28.99 14.52
CA ASP A 133 19.62 30.17 14.75
C ASP A 133 18.34 29.78 15.53
N GLU A 134 17.98 30.59 16.52
CA GLU A 134 16.74 30.40 17.29
C GLU A 134 15.50 30.79 16.47
N ALA A 135 15.68 31.63 15.44
CA ALA A 135 14.70 32.05 14.45
C ALA A 135 14.85 31.26 13.13
N LEU A 136 14.75 29.92 13.21
CA LEU A 136 14.91 28.95 12.11
C LEU A 136 14.34 29.42 10.76
N GLY A 137 13.09 29.91 10.75
CA GLY A 137 12.43 30.35 9.51
C GLY A 137 13.11 31.55 8.85
N GLN A 138 13.50 32.56 9.64
CA GLN A 138 14.21 33.74 9.12
C GLN A 138 15.61 33.39 8.64
N ALA A 139 16.28 32.43 9.29
CA ALA A 139 17.60 31.96 8.89
C ALA A 139 17.57 31.28 7.51
N LEU A 140 16.66 30.32 7.31
CA LEU A 140 16.52 29.63 6.02
C LEU A 140 16.16 30.60 4.89
N CYS A 141 15.19 31.49 5.11
CA CYS A 141 14.73 32.41 4.08
C CYS A 141 15.79 33.44 3.68
N ARG A 142 16.55 33.99 4.65
CA ARG A 142 17.65 34.92 4.35
C ARG A 142 18.79 34.25 3.59
N ASP A 143 19.14 33.03 3.96
CA ASP A 143 20.19 32.28 3.28
C ASP A 143 19.77 31.91 1.84
N LEU A 144 18.52 31.49 1.65
CA LEU A 144 17.95 31.24 0.32
C LEU A 144 17.92 32.52 -0.54
N ASP A 145 17.55 33.66 0.03
CA ASP A 145 17.57 34.95 -0.67
C ASP A 145 18.98 35.29 -1.19
N GLY A 146 19.99 35.15 -0.32
CA GLY A 146 21.39 35.33 -0.68
C GLY A 146 21.86 34.34 -1.76
N TYR A 147 21.44 33.08 -1.67
CA TYR A 147 21.75 32.06 -2.67
C TYR A 147 21.13 32.38 -4.03
N LEU A 148 19.86 32.78 -4.07
CA LEU A 148 19.19 33.21 -5.29
C LEU A 148 19.86 34.46 -5.87
N GLN A 149 20.24 35.43 -5.02
CA GLN A 149 20.95 36.63 -5.46
C GLN A 149 22.32 36.29 -6.08
N HIS A 150 23.06 35.35 -5.51
CA HIS A 150 24.33 34.86 -6.05
C HIS A 150 24.15 34.29 -7.47
N TYR A 151 23.10 33.49 -7.69
CA TYR A 151 22.84 32.87 -8.99
C TYR A 151 22.10 33.78 -10.00
N HIS A 152 21.45 34.85 -9.54
CA HIS A 152 20.75 35.80 -10.41
C HIS A 152 21.70 36.48 -11.42
N GLY A 153 22.87 36.93 -10.95
CA GLY A 153 23.87 37.62 -11.77
C GLY A 153 25.07 36.76 -12.17
N HIS A 154 24.98 35.43 -12.07
CA HIS A 154 26.14 34.55 -12.17
C HIS A 154 26.90 34.71 -13.51
N ALA A 155 28.24 34.72 -13.45
CA ALA A 155 29.09 34.95 -14.62
C ALA A 155 28.91 33.87 -15.70
N ASP A 156 28.81 32.60 -15.28
CA ASP A 156 28.46 31.45 -16.14
C ASP A 156 26.97 31.49 -16.54
N PRO A 157 26.64 31.65 -17.84
CA PRO A 157 25.26 31.67 -18.33
C PRO A 157 24.48 30.37 -18.07
N ALA A 158 25.16 29.23 -17.93
CA ALA A 158 24.53 27.94 -17.64
C ALA A 158 24.00 27.86 -16.19
N ARG A 159 24.55 28.67 -15.28
CA ARG A 159 24.15 28.73 -13.86
C ARG A 159 23.29 29.95 -13.54
N ARG A 160 23.21 30.92 -14.46
CA ARG A 160 22.46 32.15 -14.27
C ARG A 160 20.96 31.88 -14.29
N LEU A 161 20.24 32.41 -13.30
CA LEU A 161 18.77 32.40 -13.27
C LEU A 161 18.20 33.19 -14.46
N GLY A 162 16.98 32.86 -14.87
CA GLY A 162 16.33 33.51 -16.00
C GLY A 162 15.07 32.81 -16.50
N ASP A 163 14.83 31.57 -16.06
CA ASP A 163 13.62 30.81 -16.36
C ASP A 163 13.14 30.01 -15.12
N GLU A 164 11.91 29.50 -15.20
CA GLU A 164 11.26 28.77 -14.11
C GLU A 164 11.98 27.46 -13.75
N ALA A 165 12.54 26.76 -14.74
CA ALA A 165 13.23 25.49 -14.53
C ALA A 165 14.53 25.67 -13.74
N ARG A 166 15.28 26.74 -14.02
CA ARG A 166 16.50 27.12 -13.29
C ARG A 166 16.21 27.66 -11.90
N LEU A 167 15.13 28.42 -11.74
CA LEU A 167 14.68 28.85 -10.41
C LEU A 167 14.35 27.64 -9.54
N ALA A 168 13.52 26.72 -10.04
CA ALA A 168 13.16 25.49 -9.32
C ALA A 168 14.40 24.64 -8.99
N ALA A 169 15.32 24.49 -9.94
CA ALA A 169 16.58 23.79 -9.71
C ALA A 169 17.41 24.47 -8.60
N CYS A 170 17.58 25.80 -8.67
CA CYS A 170 18.40 26.56 -7.73
C CYS A 170 17.84 26.45 -6.30
N VAL A 171 16.53 26.61 -6.12
CA VAL A 171 15.85 26.41 -4.83
C VAL A 171 16.05 24.97 -4.34
N ARG A 172 15.75 23.95 -5.17
CA ARG A 172 15.93 22.55 -4.77
C ARG A 172 17.38 22.22 -4.41
N SER A 173 18.36 22.78 -5.12
CA SER A 173 19.78 22.62 -4.80
C SER A 173 20.13 23.21 -3.44
N HIS A 174 19.72 24.45 -3.18
CA HIS A 174 19.92 25.10 -1.89
C HIS A 174 19.34 24.26 -0.75
N VAL A 175 18.09 23.84 -0.91
CA VAL A 175 17.35 23.06 0.08
C VAL A 175 17.99 21.70 0.31
N LYS A 176 18.41 20.99 -0.75
CA LYS A 176 19.11 19.71 -0.64
C LYS A 176 20.43 19.83 0.11
N ARG A 177 21.22 20.85 -0.21
CA ARG A 177 22.51 21.09 0.46
C ARG A 177 22.31 21.48 1.92
N THR A 178 21.27 22.27 2.22
CA THR A 178 20.88 22.64 3.58
C THR A 178 20.42 21.42 4.39
N ALA A 179 19.62 20.52 3.79
CA ALA A 179 19.21 19.26 4.41
C ALA A 179 20.42 18.39 4.79
N LEU A 180 21.39 18.24 3.88
CA LEU A 180 22.62 17.48 4.13
C LEU A 180 23.45 18.10 5.27
N SER A 181 23.57 19.42 5.29
CA SER A 181 24.26 20.14 6.37
C SER A 181 23.53 20.03 7.72
N ALA A 182 22.20 20.14 7.71
CA ALA A 182 21.35 19.96 8.89
C ALA A 182 21.47 18.54 9.47
N ARG A 183 21.47 17.53 8.60
CA ARG A 183 21.72 16.13 8.97
C ARG A 183 23.09 15.96 9.62
N ALA A 184 24.15 16.50 9.01
CA ALA A 184 25.50 16.45 9.56
C ALA A 184 25.60 17.15 10.93
N ALA A 185 24.94 18.29 11.11
CA ALA A 185 24.87 19.00 12.39
C ALA A 185 24.12 18.19 13.47
N CYS A 186 23.04 17.49 13.10
CA CYS A 186 22.37 16.58 14.01
C CYS A 186 23.28 15.41 14.42
N SER A 187 24.11 14.91 13.50
CA SER A 187 25.07 13.81 13.72
C SER A 187 26.37 14.20 14.45
N ALA A 188 26.52 15.45 14.89
CA ALA A 188 27.69 15.88 15.64
C ALA A 188 27.81 15.10 16.96
N SER A 189 29.05 14.80 17.39
CA SER A 189 29.29 13.98 18.59
C SER A 189 28.67 14.54 19.86
N GLU A 190 28.51 15.87 19.97
CA GLU A 190 27.82 16.51 21.09
C GLU A 190 26.33 16.15 21.20
N HIS A 191 25.70 15.72 20.10
CA HIS A 191 24.28 15.40 20.01
C HIS A 191 23.98 13.89 20.06
N GLN A 192 25.00 13.03 20.23
CA GLN A 192 24.83 11.57 20.13
C GLN A 192 23.73 11.04 21.06
N THR A 193 23.67 11.51 22.31
CA THR A 193 22.64 11.09 23.27
C THR A 193 21.22 11.50 22.83
N LEU A 194 21.08 12.66 22.18
CA LEU A 194 19.78 13.12 21.66
C LEU A 194 19.37 12.33 20.43
N LEU A 195 20.32 11.98 19.55
CA LEU A 195 20.08 11.09 18.42
C LEU A 195 19.62 9.71 18.86
N ASP A 196 20.31 9.11 19.83
CA ASP A 196 19.94 7.80 20.37
C ASP A 196 18.53 7.84 20.99
N ALA A 197 18.20 8.93 21.70
CA ALA A 197 16.87 9.15 22.26
C ALA A 197 15.79 9.35 21.19
N LEU A 198 16.10 10.08 20.12
CA LEU A 198 15.22 10.30 18.97
C LEU A 198 15.04 9.04 18.12
N ALA A 199 16.03 8.16 18.07
CA ALA A 199 15.95 6.86 17.37
C ALA A 199 15.17 5.83 18.18
N ALA A 200 15.29 5.86 19.52
CA ALA A 200 14.50 5.04 20.43
C ALA A 200 13.04 5.52 20.60
N THR A 201 12.75 6.73 20.12
CA THR A 201 11.42 7.31 20.05
C THR A 201 11.03 7.43 18.56
N THR A 202 9.78 7.66 18.24
CA THR A 202 9.36 7.93 16.85
C THR A 202 8.76 9.32 16.78
N LEU A 203 9.17 10.12 15.81
CA LEU A 203 8.60 11.43 15.55
C LEU A 203 7.66 11.34 14.34
N ARG A 204 6.38 11.68 14.52
CA ARG A 204 5.32 11.50 13.52
C ARG A 204 4.83 12.85 13.02
N LEU A 205 4.90 13.07 11.71
CA LEU A 205 4.20 14.13 10.97
C LEU A 205 3.01 13.51 10.21
N PRO A 206 2.10 14.31 9.64
CA PRO A 206 0.94 13.80 8.90
C PRO A 206 1.32 12.93 7.69
N SER A 207 2.37 13.31 6.97
CA SER A 207 2.80 12.70 5.71
C SER A 207 4.05 11.83 5.84
N VAL A 208 4.81 11.97 6.93
CA VAL A 208 6.09 11.28 7.16
C VAL A 208 6.32 10.92 8.62
N THR A 209 7.16 9.91 8.84
CA THR A 209 7.63 9.51 10.17
C THR A 209 9.15 9.49 10.20
N TYR A 210 9.73 9.91 11.31
CA TYR A 210 11.17 9.90 11.56
C TYR A 210 11.52 8.91 12.67
N ALA A 211 12.48 8.03 12.38
CA ALA A 211 13.16 7.20 13.37
C ALA A 211 14.64 7.61 13.40
N GLY A 212 15.03 8.39 14.42
CA GLY A 212 16.30 9.10 14.39
C GLY A 212 16.30 10.16 13.28
N LEU A 213 17.26 10.10 12.36
CA LEU A 213 17.33 11.00 11.20
C LEU A 213 16.74 10.38 9.92
N GLU A 214 16.24 9.15 9.98
CA GLU A 214 15.70 8.45 8.81
C GLU A 214 14.23 8.82 8.60
N ARG A 215 13.94 9.47 7.47
CA ARG A 215 12.60 9.85 7.01
C ARG A 215 11.91 8.66 6.35
N ARG A 216 10.64 8.45 6.67
CA ARG A 216 9.75 7.41 6.11
C ARG A 216 8.42 8.05 5.72
N ALA A 217 7.74 7.57 4.69
CA ALA A 217 6.36 8.02 4.41
C ALA A 217 5.45 7.61 5.58
N ALA A 218 4.49 8.45 5.97
CA ALA A 218 3.52 8.13 7.03
C ALA A 218 2.59 6.97 6.64
N SER A 219 2.52 6.64 5.34
CA SER A 219 1.82 5.47 4.79
C SER A 219 2.62 4.17 4.93
N ASP A 220 3.18 3.94 6.12
CA ASP A 220 3.43 2.57 6.61
C ASP A 220 2.30 2.10 7.56
N ASP A 221 1.42 3.02 7.99
CA ASP A 221 0.17 2.76 8.70
C ASP A 221 -1.06 3.02 7.79
N GLU A 222 -0.97 2.80 6.47
CA GLU A 222 -2.21 2.45 5.76
C GLU A 222 -2.66 1.13 6.41
N GLU A 223 -3.79 1.16 7.13
CA GLU A 223 -4.46 -0.06 7.51
C GLU A 223 -4.54 -0.90 6.24
N PRO A 224 -3.89 -2.07 6.22
CA PRO A 224 -3.88 -2.89 5.03
C PRO A 224 -5.33 -3.07 4.60
N ASP A 225 -5.63 -2.90 3.31
CA ASP A 225 -6.93 -3.25 2.71
C ASP A 225 -7.07 -4.80 2.68
N LEU A 226 -6.87 -5.38 3.85
CA LEU A 226 -6.95 -6.77 4.19
C LEU A 226 -8.31 -7.00 4.83
N LEU A 227 -8.90 -8.14 4.51
CA LEU A 227 -10.19 -8.52 5.06
C LEU A 227 -9.97 -8.82 6.53
N ASP A 228 -10.94 -8.48 7.40
CA ASP A 228 -10.88 -8.87 8.81
C ASP A 228 -11.15 -10.37 8.94
N VAL A 229 -10.07 -11.16 8.81
CA VAL A 229 -10.11 -12.62 8.84
C VAL A 229 -8.85 -13.17 9.52
N ALA A 230 -9.03 -14.12 10.43
CA ALA A 230 -7.95 -14.82 11.09
C ALA A 230 -7.59 -16.12 10.36
N PRO A 231 -6.37 -16.67 10.52
CA PRO A 231 -6.03 -18.01 10.02
C PRO A 231 -7.03 -19.08 10.44
N GLU A 232 -7.56 -18.97 11.65
CA GLU A 232 -8.54 -19.89 12.19
C GLU A 232 -9.86 -19.78 11.44
N ASP A 233 -10.25 -18.62 10.91
CA ASP A 233 -11.50 -18.46 10.16
C ASP A 233 -11.46 -19.11 8.76
N ILE A 234 -10.29 -19.61 8.32
CA ILE A 234 -10.18 -20.29 7.04
C ILE A 234 -10.72 -21.71 7.15
N VAL A 235 -11.67 -22.03 6.27
CA VAL A 235 -12.29 -23.35 6.14
C VAL A 235 -11.72 -24.05 4.92
N GLY A 236 -11.28 -25.30 5.09
CA GLY A 236 -10.45 -26.00 4.11
C GLY A 236 -9.09 -25.32 3.90
N ASN A 237 -8.49 -25.52 2.73
CA ASN A 237 -7.21 -24.89 2.33
C ASN A 237 -6.04 -25.04 3.31
N ALA A 238 -6.05 -26.08 4.16
CA ALA A 238 -5.08 -26.26 5.24
C ALA A 238 -3.63 -26.27 4.75
N GLU A 239 -3.37 -26.90 3.59
CA GLU A 239 -2.03 -26.93 2.97
C GLU A 239 -1.55 -25.54 2.53
N VAL A 240 -2.44 -24.75 1.91
CA VAL A 240 -2.15 -23.37 1.48
C VAL A 240 -1.85 -22.51 2.70
N LEU A 241 -2.70 -22.60 3.73
CA LEU A 241 -2.53 -21.85 4.97
C LEU A 241 -1.22 -22.22 5.68
N ALA A 242 -0.92 -23.52 5.80
CA ALA A 242 0.31 -24.00 6.42
C ALA A 242 1.57 -23.51 5.67
N ALA A 243 1.56 -23.56 4.34
CA ALA A 243 2.65 -23.07 3.50
C ALA A 243 2.83 -21.54 3.64
N GLY A 244 1.74 -20.78 3.56
CA GLY A 244 1.77 -19.32 3.68
C GLY A 244 2.20 -18.86 5.07
N LEU A 245 1.69 -19.47 6.14
CA LEU A 245 2.11 -19.16 7.51
C LEU A 245 3.57 -19.55 7.77
N LYS A 246 4.08 -20.60 7.12
CA LYS A 246 5.52 -20.94 7.18
C LYS A 246 6.36 -19.82 6.56
N LEU A 247 5.98 -19.30 5.39
CA LEU A 247 6.66 -18.16 4.77
C LEU A 247 6.59 -16.90 5.65
N ALA A 248 5.40 -16.56 6.13
CA ALA A 248 5.18 -15.43 7.04
C ALA A 248 6.08 -15.51 8.27
N ARG A 249 6.12 -16.66 8.96
CA ARG A 249 7.00 -16.87 10.12
C ARG A 249 8.48 -16.84 9.78
N THR A 250 8.86 -17.33 8.60
CA THR A 250 10.26 -17.27 8.16
C THR A 250 10.67 -15.82 7.94
N VAL A 251 9.91 -15.04 7.17
CA VAL A 251 10.23 -13.64 6.90
C VAL A 251 10.13 -12.77 8.15
N ALA A 252 9.13 -12.98 9.02
CA ALA A 252 9.00 -12.25 10.29
C ALA A 252 10.13 -12.53 11.30
N ALA A 253 10.95 -13.57 11.09
CA ALA A 253 12.11 -13.85 11.92
C ALA A 253 13.37 -13.05 11.52
N PHE A 254 13.26 -12.16 10.53
CA PHE A 254 14.41 -11.40 10.02
C PHE A 254 15.05 -10.52 11.10
N ASP A 255 16.37 -10.60 11.22
CA ASP A 255 17.16 -9.74 12.11
C ASP A 255 17.63 -8.51 11.34
N LEU A 256 17.02 -7.34 11.62
CA LEU A 256 17.39 -6.08 10.99
C LEU A 256 18.81 -5.62 11.33
N ALA A 257 19.29 -5.87 12.54
CA ALA A 257 20.62 -5.45 12.97
C ALA A 257 21.71 -6.30 12.30
N ALA A 258 21.47 -7.61 12.20
CA ALA A 258 22.40 -8.53 11.53
C ALA A 258 22.22 -8.57 10.00
N GLY A 259 21.13 -8.01 9.47
CA GLY A 259 20.83 -7.98 8.04
C GLY A 259 20.58 -9.36 7.43
N LYS A 260 20.18 -10.36 8.22
CA LYS A 260 20.01 -11.75 7.77
C LYS A 260 18.81 -12.43 8.43
N ASN A 261 18.28 -13.44 7.74
CA ASN A 261 17.25 -14.31 8.28
C ASN A 261 17.90 -15.51 8.99
N PRO A 262 17.51 -15.86 10.24
CA PRO A 262 17.99 -17.06 10.90
C PRO A 262 17.48 -18.36 10.24
N ARG A 263 16.43 -18.27 9.41
CA ARG A 263 15.88 -19.39 8.64
C ARG A 263 16.22 -19.23 7.16
N ILE A 264 16.48 -20.36 6.51
CA ILE A 264 16.68 -20.40 5.07
C ILE A 264 15.33 -20.17 4.38
N LEU A 265 15.28 -19.18 3.49
CA LEU A 265 14.14 -18.89 2.61
C LEU A 265 14.54 -19.22 1.18
N ASP A 266 14.41 -20.49 0.78
CA ASP A 266 14.83 -20.96 -0.54
C ASP A 266 13.93 -20.41 -1.67
N ASN A 267 12.62 -20.42 -1.44
CA ASN A 267 11.63 -19.89 -2.37
C ASN A 267 10.72 -18.88 -1.64
N PRO A 268 10.80 -17.57 -1.95
CA PRO A 268 9.93 -16.56 -1.37
C PRO A 268 8.53 -16.52 -1.99
N VAL A 269 8.27 -17.30 -3.05
CA VAL A 269 7.01 -17.26 -3.80
C VAL A 269 6.15 -18.48 -3.51
N LEU A 270 4.89 -18.26 -3.12
CA LEU A 270 3.86 -19.28 -2.99
C LEU A 270 2.79 -19.08 -4.06
N PHE A 271 2.68 -20.07 -4.93
CA PHE A 271 1.62 -20.12 -5.95
C PHE A 271 0.43 -20.94 -5.47
N VAL A 272 -0.76 -20.37 -5.63
CA VAL A 272 -2.02 -20.97 -5.23
C VAL A 272 -2.95 -21.08 -6.43
N LEU A 273 -3.28 -22.30 -6.81
CA LEU A 273 -4.25 -22.59 -7.86
C LEU A 273 -5.57 -23.01 -7.23
N GLY A 274 -6.68 -22.54 -7.76
CA GLY A 274 -7.98 -23.06 -7.34
C GLY A 274 -9.11 -22.51 -8.19
N SER A 275 -10.25 -23.19 -8.18
CA SER A 275 -11.43 -22.73 -8.88
C SER A 275 -11.93 -21.38 -8.31
N PRO A 276 -12.72 -20.62 -9.08
CA PRO A 276 -13.37 -19.42 -8.57
C PRO A 276 -14.19 -19.74 -7.31
N GLY A 277 -14.06 -18.92 -6.26
CA GLY A 277 -14.85 -19.07 -5.03
C GLY A 277 -14.31 -20.06 -4.00
N CYS A 278 -13.16 -20.72 -4.23
CA CYS A 278 -12.51 -21.63 -3.25
C CYS A 278 -11.79 -20.91 -2.09
N GLY A 279 -11.92 -19.58 -1.97
CA GLY A 279 -11.36 -18.83 -0.84
C GLY A 279 -9.85 -18.50 -0.93
N LYS A 280 -9.29 -18.40 -2.14
CA LYS A 280 -7.87 -18.01 -2.36
C LYS A 280 -7.53 -16.66 -1.73
N THR A 281 -8.30 -15.63 -2.08
CA THR A 281 -8.15 -14.26 -1.57
C THR A 281 -8.28 -14.17 -0.06
N VAL A 282 -9.33 -14.76 0.52
CA VAL A 282 -9.54 -14.72 1.98
C VAL A 282 -8.40 -15.43 2.73
N THR A 283 -7.88 -16.53 2.17
CA THR A 283 -6.73 -17.26 2.75
C THR A 283 -5.45 -16.41 2.70
N ALA A 284 -5.18 -15.73 1.58
CA ALA A 284 -4.04 -14.83 1.46
C ALA A 284 -4.12 -13.66 2.45
N HIS A 285 -5.32 -13.09 2.65
CA HIS A 285 -5.54 -12.00 3.59
C HIS A 285 -5.33 -12.45 5.05
N ALA A 286 -5.77 -13.65 5.41
CA ALA A 286 -5.50 -14.24 6.73
C ALA A 286 -4.00 -14.45 6.99
N ILE A 287 -3.26 -14.94 5.98
CA ILE A 287 -1.79 -15.08 6.05
C ILE A 287 -1.14 -13.71 6.25
N GLY A 288 -1.59 -12.69 5.51
CA GLY A 288 -1.07 -11.32 5.64
C GLY A 288 -1.31 -10.71 7.03
N ARG A 289 -2.50 -10.90 7.60
CA ARG A 289 -2.80 -10.45 8.97
C ARG A 289 -1.95 -11.16 10.01
N ALA A 290 -1.78 -12.48 9.89
CA ALA A 290 -0.91 -13.26 10.77
C ALA A 290 0.54 -12.78 10.68
N PHE A 291 1.05 -12.53 9.46
CA PHE A 291 2.38 -11.97 9.25
C PHE A 291 2.57 -10.61 9.95
N LEU A 292 1.63 -9.69 9.76
CA LEU A 292 1.67 -8.38 10.39
C LEU A 292 1.53 -8.48 11.92
N GLY A 293 0.76 -9.44 12.43
CA GLY A 293 0.66 -9.73 13.87
C GLY A 293 2.01 -10.14 14.46
N LEU A 294 2.69 -11.12 13.84
CA LEU A 294 4.02 -11.59 14.25
C LEU A 294 5.07 -10.47 14.29
N CYS A 295 5.03 -9.57 13.31
CA CYS A 295 5.98 -8.46 13.25
C CYS A 295 5.67 -7.38 14.30
N ARG A 296 4.38 -7.12 14.57
CA ARG A 296 3.94 -6.19 15.63
C ARG A 296 4.39 -6.64 17.01
N GLU A 297 4.29 -7.93 17.32
CA GLU A 297 4.74 -8.49 18.60
C GLU A 297 6.24 -8.29 18.87
N THR A 298 7.04 -8.27 17.80
CA THR A 298 8.51 -8.13 17.88
C THR A 298 9.01 -6.72 17.61
N GLY A 299 8.11 -5.77 17.30
CA GLY A 299 8.48 -4.41 16.90
C GLY A 299 9.23 -4.33 15.57
N LEU A 300 9.14 -5.38 14.73
CA LEU A 300 9.76 -5.43 13.43
C LEU A 300 8.94 -4.60 12.42
N PRO A 301 9.52 -3.57 11.78
CA PRO A 301 8.87 -2.84 10.69
C PRO A 301 8.42 -3.80 9.59
N ALA A 302 7.11 -3.82 9.31
CA ALA A 302 6.52 -4.75 8.38
C ALA A 302 5.40 -4.11 7.55
N ARG A 303 5.27 -4.56 6.30
CA ARG A 303 4.20 -4.14 5.38
C ARG A 303 3.60 -5.37 4.69
N PHE A 304 2.31 -5.31 4.37
CA PHE A 304 1.67 -6.31 3.51
C PHE A 304 1.02 -5.63 2.29
N ARG A 305 1.59 -5.81 1.10
CA ARG A 305 1.14 -5.13 -0.14
C ARG A 305 0.24 -6.02 -0.98
N VAL A 306 -0.96 -5.55 -1.33
CA VAL A 306 -1.87 -6.23 -2.27
C VAL A 306 -1.77 -5.60 -3.66
N ILE A 307 -1.15 -6.28 -4.62
CA ILE A 307 -0.91 -5.77 -5.98
C ILE A 307 -2.14 -6.01 -6.85
N ARG A 308 -2.97 -4.99 -7.03
CA ARG A 308 -4.19 -5.08 -7.84
C ARG A 308 -3.86 -4.82 -9.31
N ARG A 309 -4.70 -5.34 -10.21
CA ARG A 309 -4.60 -5.04 -11.64
C ARG A 309 -4.63 -3.54 -11.94
N THR A 310 -5.43 -2.77 -11.19
CA THR A 310 -5.51 -1.31 -11.29
C THR A 310 -4.21 -0.58 -10.98
N ASP A 311 -3.30 -1.22 -10.24
CA ASP A 311 -2.07 -0.58 -9.77
C ASP A 311 -1.00 -0.54 -10.86
N TRP A 312 -1.08 -1.46 -11.84
CA TRP A 312 -0.06 -1.63 -12.87
C TRP A 312 -0.62 -1.67 -14.29
N ALA A 313 -1.88 -2.04 -14.53
CA ALA A 313 -2.39 -2.14 -15.89
C ALA A 313 -2.63 -0.76 -16.50
N SER A 314 -2.01 -0.49 -17.65
CA SER A 314 -2.11 0.78 -18.37
C SER A 314 -2.47 0.53 -19.84
N HIS A 315 -3.17 1.49 -20.46
CA HIS A 315 -3.44 1.50 -21.91
C HIS A 315 -2.24 1.98 -22.75
N TYR A 316 -1.21 2.52 -22.11
CA TYR A 316 0.02 3.01 -22.77
C TYR A 316 1.09 1.92 -22.86
N GLN A 317 1.69 1.77 -24.04
CA GLN A 317 2.71 0.75 -24.32
C GLN A 317 3.86 0.77 -23.32
N ASN A 318 4.27 -0.42 -22.85
CA ASN A 318 5.38 -0.66 -21.92
C ASN A 318 5.25 -0.02 -20.52
N LYS A 319 4.22 0.79 -20.28
CA LYS A 319 3.97 1.40 -18.97
C LYS A 319 3.58 0.35 -17.93
N SER A 320 2.81 -0.67 -18.35
CA SER A 320 2.35 -1.74 -17.47
C SER A 320 3.49 -2.53 -16.80
N ALA A 321 4.51 -2.92 -17.56
CA ALA A 321 5.70 -3.59 -17.05
C ALA A 321 6.56 -2.67 -16.16
N SER A 322 6.68 -1.39 -16.54
CA SER A 322 7.45 -0.39 -15.78
C SER A 322 6.80 -0.11 -14.42
N ASP A 323 5.49 0.04 -14.38
CA ASP A 323 4.73 0.27 -13.14
C ASP A 323 4.81 -0.96 -12.22
N LEU A 324 4.77 -2.17 -12.77
CA LEU A 324 4.99 -3.39 -12.01
C LEU A 324 6.38 -3.44 -11.37
N LEU A 325 7.42 -3.14 -12.14
CA LEU A 325 8.80 -3.07 -11.64
C LEU A 325 8.96 -2.00 -10.56
N ARG A 326 8.30 -0.86 -10.76
CA ARG A 326 8.31 0.25 -9.81
C ARG A 326 7.70 -0.18 -8.48
N ILE A 327 6.50 -0.80 -8.49
CA ILE A 327 5.85 -1.32 -7.28
C ILE A 327 6.78 -2.28 -6.53
N PHE A 328 7.34 -3.28 -7.22
CA PHE A 328 8.23 -4.24 -6.56
C PHE A 328 9.51 -3.58 -6.04
N ARG A 329 10.14 -2.69 -6.82
CA ARG A 329 11.40 -2.05 -6.42
C ARG A 329 11.22 -1.09 -5.25
N GLU A 330 10.20 -0.23 -5.31
CA GLU A 330 10.01 0.85 -4.35
C GLU A 330 9.23 0.38 -3.12
N GLU A 331 8.17 -0.40 -3.32
CA GLU A 331 7.20 -0.71 -2.25
C GLU A 331 7.47 -2.06 -1.57
N VAL A 332 8.10 -3.02 -2.26
CA VAL A 332 8.38 -4.37 -1.74
C VAL A 332 9.87 -4.54 -1.37
N PHE A 333 10.77 -4.39 -2.33
CA PHE A 333 12.21 -4.62 -2.16
C PHE A 333 12.90 -3.46 -1.44
N GLY A 334 12.45 -2.23 -1.71
CA GLY A 334 12.97 -0.99 -1.12
C GLY A 334 12.46 -0.73 0.29
N PHE A 335 11.49 -1.50 0.78
CA PHE A 335 10.90 -1.31 2.10
C PHE A 335 11.94 -1.55 3.21
N HIS A 336 12.08 -0.57 4.11
CA HIS A 336 12.99 -0.65 5.27
C HIS A 336 12.36 -1.49 6.39
N GLY A 337 12.30 -2.79 6.16
CA GLY A 337 11.66 -3.76 7.04
C GLY A 337 11.50 -5.10 6.33
N VAL A 338 10.43 -5.82 6.68
CA VAL A 338 10.01 -7.03 6.00
C VAL A 338 8.69 -6.83 5.26
N CYS A 339 8.55 -7.40 4.07
CA CYS A 339 7.37 -7.20 3.24
C CYS A 339 6.70 -8.53 2.88
N GLY A 340 5.43 -8.69 3.24
CA GLY A 340 4.56 -9.66 2.59
C GLY A 340 3.91 -9.01 1.37
N CYS A 341 3.69 -9.80 0.33
CA CYS A 341 3.00 -9.34 -0.86
C CYS A 341 1.94 -10.36 -1.28
N TYR A 342 0.80 -9.90 -1.78
CA TYR A 342 -0.23 -10.72 -2.38
C TYR A 342 -0.61 -10.16 -3.74
N TRP A 343 -0.57 -11.02 -4.76
CA TRP A 343 -0.98 -10.72 -6.12
C TRP A 343 -2.18 -11.62 -6.50
N PRO A 344 -3.41 -11.07 -6.44
CA PRO A 344 -4.62 -11.77 -6.89
C PRO A 344 -4.70 -11.92 -8.41
N ASP A 345 -5.28 -13.02 -8.86
CA ASP A 345 -5.65 -13.32 -10.25
C ASP A 345 -4.49 -13.04 -11.22
N ILE A 346 -3.33 -13.61 -10.93
CA ILE A 346 -2.12 -13.44 -11.74
C ILE A 346 -2.34 -13.95 -13.18
N ASP A 347 -3.27 -14.89 -13.38
CA ASP A 347 -3.77 -15.35 -14.69
C ASP A 347 -4.20 -14.19 -15.59
N THR A 348 -4.72 -13.09 -15.02
CA THR A 348 -5.09 -11.89 -15.80
C THR A 348 -3.92 -11.11 -16.38
N ALA A 349 -2.70 -11.33 -15.89
CA ALA A 349 -1.48 -10.79 -16.49
C ALA A 349 -1.02 -11.57 -17.73
N PHE A 350 -1.56 -12.78 -17.94
CA PHE A 350 -1.31 -13.61 -19.12
C PHE A 350 -2.48 -13.44 -20.08
N ALA A 351 -2.29 -12.71 -21.18
CA ALA A 351 -3.23 -12.80 -22.29
C ALA A 351 -3.22 -14.26 -22.81
N ALA A 352 -4.41 -14.84 -23.02
CA ALA A 352 -4.57 -16.21 -23.46
C ALA A 352 -3.73 -16.46 -24.74
N ARG A 353 -2.77 -17.39 -24.65
CA ARG A 353 -1.78 -17.71 -25.68
C ARG A 353 -2.33 -18.17 -27.03
N SER A 354 -3.64 -18.32 -27.15
CA SER A 354 -4.30 -18.85 -28.35
C SER A 354 -4.43 -17.84 -29.48
N ASP A 355 -4.11 -16.56 -29.27
CA ASP A 355 -4.11 -15.56 -30.34
C ASP A 355 -2.68 -15.37 -30.91
N PRO A 356 -2.39 -15.75 -32.16
CA PRO A 356 -1.07 -15.55 -32.78
C PRO A 356 -0.64 -14.08 -32.86
N ASP A 357 -1.53 -13.13 -32.54
CA ASP A 357 -1.30 -11.69 -32.50
C ASP A 357 -0.94 -11.15 -31.09
N ILE A 358 -0.29 -11.96 -30.22
CA ILE A 358 0.21 -11.51 -28.90
C ILE A 358 1.02 -10.23 -29.08
N ARG A 359 0.50 -9.14 -28.50
CA ARG A 359 1.07 -7.80 -28.63
C ARG A 359 2.45 -7.77 -27.97
N SER A 360 3.35 -6.93 -28.49
CA SER A 360 4.70 -6.74 -27.93
C SER A 360 4.67 -6.37 -26.43
N GLU A 361 3.64 -5.66 -25.99
CA GLU A 361 3.40 -5.28 -24.59
C GLU A 361 3.18 -6.48 -23.67
N GLU A 362 2.38 -7.46 -24.08
CA GLU A 362 2.07 -8.66 -23.28
C GLU A 362 3.31 -9.51 -23.06
N LYS A 363 4.19 -9.58 -24.08
CA LYS A 363 5.50 -10.24 -23.96
C LYS A 363 6.41 -9.54 -22.95
N SER A 364 6.38 -8.20 -22.88
CA SER A 364 7.16 -7.42 -21.92
C SER A 364 6.67 -7.60 -20.48
N ASN A 365 5.35 -7.57 -20.26
CA ASN A 365 4.75 -7.85 -18.96
C ASN A 365 5.11 -9.27 -18.47
N LEU A 366 5.02 -10.25 -19.37
CA LEU A 366 5.39 -11.64 -19.07
C LEU A 366 6.86 -11.80 -18.70
N ALA A 367 7.77 -11.20 -19.47
CA ALA A 367 9.20 -11.28 -19.19
C ALA A 367 9.53 -10.67 -17.82
N THR A 368 8.93 -9.53 -17.51
CA THR A 368 9.06 -8.84 -16.22
C THR A 368 8.54 -9.71 -15.07
N LEU A 369 7.36 -10.31 -15.25
CA LEU A 369 6.76 -11.19 -14.27
C LEU A 369 7.63 -12.42 -14.00
N PHE A 370 8.07 -13.13 -15.05
CA PHE A 370 8.97 -14.28 -14.88
C PHE A 370 10.25 -13.88 -14.17
N GLY A 371 10.81 -12.70 -14.46
CA GLY A 371 12.00 -12.23 -13.79
C GLY A 371 11.82 -11.98 -12.28
N ILE A 372 10.61 -11.57 -11.86
CA ILE A 372 10.28 -11.44 -10.44
C ILE A 372 10.13 -12.82 -9.78
N LEU A 373 9.46 -13.75 -10.48
CA LEU A 373 9.11 -15.08 -9.95
C LEU A 373 10.30 -16.05 -9.89
N ASP A 374 11.18 -16.03 -10.90
CA ASP A 374 12.41 -16.85 -10.94
C ASP A 374 13.54 -16.27 -10.05
N GLY A 375 13.30 -15.07 -9.51
CA GLY A 375 14.21 -14.36 -8.62
C GLY A 375 15.39 -13.72 -9.33
N THR A 376 15.32 -13.46 -10.65
CA THR A 376 16.34 -12.70 -11.39
C THR A 376 16.23 -11.18 -11.14
N VAL A 377 15.05 -10.68 -10.80
CA VAL A 377 14.75 -9.24 -10.62
C VAL A 377 14.63 -8.83 -9.13
N GLY A 378 14.63 -9.79 -8.19
CA GLY A 378 14.43 -9.55 -6.75
C GLY A 378 15.59 -9.99 -5.86
N PRO A 379 15.89 -9.27 -4.76
CA PRO A 379 16.97 -9.62 -3.85
C PRO A 379 16.64 -10.88 -3.04
N ARG A 380 17.55 -11.86 -3.01
CA ARG A 380 17.46 -13.05 -2.13
C ARG A 380 17.94 -12.75 -0.71
N ASN A 381 17.41 -11.70 -0.11
CA ASN A 381 17.83 -11.18 1.18
C ASN A 381 16.98 -11.70 2.35
N GLY A 382 15.92 -12.48 2.09
CA GLY A 382 15.04 -13.03 3.14
C GLY A 382 14.09 -12.02 3.78
N LYS A 383 13.93 -10.83 3.20
CA LYS A 383 13.07 -9.76 3.72
C LYS A 383 11.65 -9.78 3.16
N TRP A 384 11.36 -10.62 2.18
CA TRP A 384 10.06 -10.58 1.51
C TRP A 384 9.55 -11.96 1.12
N PHE A 385 8.22 -12.06 0.97
CA PHE A 385 7.55 -13.19 0.35
C PHE A 385 6.38 -12.71 -0.52
N LEU A 386 6.02 -13.50 -1.51
CA LEU A 386 4.94 -13.21 -2.46
C LEU A 386 3.96 -14.38 -2.51
N LEU A 387 2.69 -14.09 -2.26
CA LEU A 387 1.56 -14.97 -2.50
C LEU A 387 0.97 -14.62 -3.87
N CYS A 388 0.88 -15.58 -4.79
CA CYS A 388 0.20 -15.41 -6.06
C CYS A 388 -0.96 -16.40 -6.14
N ASP A 389 -2.11 -15.95 -6.61
CA ASP A 389 -3.20 -16.88 -6.92
C ASP A 389 -3.67 -16.79 -8.38
N ALA A 390 -4.25 -17.89 -8.86
CA ALA A 390 -4.81 -17.99 -10.21
C ALA A 390 -6.01 -18.93 -10.25
N ASN A 391 -6.84 -18.76 -11.28
CA ASN A 391 -7.97 -19.65 -11.54
C ASN A 391 -7.55 -20.84 -12.42
N THR A 392 -7.73 -22.06 -11.90
CA THR A 392 -7.36 -23.31 -12.60
C THR A 392 -7.97 -23.42 -14.00
N THR A 393 -9.20 -22.93 -14.18
CA THR A 393 -9.90 -22.94 -15.49
C THR A 393 -9.25 -22.08 -16.57
N GLN A 394 -8.39 -21.12 -16.21
CA GLN A 394 -7.75 -20.21 -17.17
C GLN A 394 -6.32 -20.63 -17.54
N MET A 395 -5.76 -21.61 -16.84
CA MET A 395 -4.35 -21.98 -16.99
C MET A 395 -4.18 -23.38 -17.59
N ASP A 396 -3.32 -23.51 -18.59
CA ASP A 396 -2.87 -24.81 -19.08
C ASP A 396 -1.66 -25.34 -18.30
N ASP A 397 -1.40 -26.64 -18.40
CA ASP A 397 -0.28 -27.32 -17.70
C ASP A 397 1.08 -26.72 -18.08
N ALA A 398 1.21 -26.23 -19.32
CA ALA A 398 2.43 -25.62 -19.82
C ALA A 398 2.72 -24.25 -19.18
N MET A 399 1.69 -23.48 -18.84
CA MET A 399 1.80 -22.20 -18.15
C MET A 399 2.03 -22.42 -16.65
N VAL A 400 1.33 -23.38 -16.04
CA VAL A 400 1.55 -23.77 -14.63
C VAL A 400 3.00 -24.20 -14.41
N SER A 401 3.52 -25.09 -15.27
CA SER A 401 4.91 -25.59 -15.17
C SER A 401 5.96 -24.48 -15.29
N ARG A 402 5.65 -23.40 -16.03
CA ARG A 402 6.55 -22.24 -16.17
C ARG A 402 6.53 -21.32 -14.95
N LEU A 403 5.44 -21.30 -14.20
CA LEU A 403 5.28 -20.41 -13.05
C LEU A 403 5.76 -21.05 -11.76
N THR A 404 5.54 -22.35 -11.59
CA THR A 404 6.01 -23.08 -10.42
C THR A 404 6.09 -24.58 -10.69
N GLN A 405 7.04 -25.24 -10.02
CA GLN A 405 7.14 -26.70 -10.00
C GLN A 405 6.29 -27.33 -8.89
N ASP A 406 5.82 -26.54 -7.91
CA ASP A 406 5.03 -27.00 -6.75
C ASP A 406 3.92 -25.99 -6.40
N PRO A 407 2.86 -25.88 -7.24
CA PRO A 407 1.68 -25.08 -6.89
C PRO A 407 0.90 -25.73 -5.74
N LYS A 408 0.38 -24.91 -4.82
CA LYS A 408 -0.60 -25.38 -3.81
C LYS A 408 -2.01 -25.24 -4.34
N ILE A 409 -2.88 -26.20 -4.01
CA ILE A 409 -4.25 -26.23 -4.49
C ILE A 409 -5.18 -25.72 -3.39
N ALA A 410 -5.86 -24.60 -3.65
CA ALA A 410 -6.96 -24.12 -2.85
C ALA A 410 -8.26 -24.79 -3.32
N LYS A 411 -8.83 -25.63 -2.45
CA LYS A 411 -10.06 -26.38 -2.71
C LYS A 411 -11.28 -25.70 -2.10
N GLY A 412 -11.11 -24.97 -1.00
CA GLY A 412 -12.22 -24.48 -0.17
C GLY A 412 -12.78 -25.58 0.74
N PRO A 413 -14.06 -25.50 1.16
CA PRO A 413 -14.68 -26.53 2.01
C PRO A 413 -14.78 -27.88 1.27
N GLU A 414 -14.40 -28.97 1.93
CA GLU A 414 -14.42 -30.33 1.33
C GLU A 414 -15.39 -31.27 2.07
N THR A 415 -15.45 -31.17 3.39
CA THR A 415 -16.24 -32.09 4.23
C THR A 415 -17.55 -31.47 4.69
N ALA A 416 -18.54 -32.29 5.06
CA ALA A 416 -19.78 -31.80 5.66
C ALA A 416 -19.53 -30.86 6.86
N ALA A 417 -18.53 -31.18 7.69
CA ALA A 417 -18.11 -30.33 8.81
C ALA A 417 -17.58 -28.96 8.35
N ASP A 418 -16.82 -28.91 7.25
CA ASP A 418 -16.35 -27.65 6.66
C ASP A 418 -17.54 -26.78 6.21
N TYR A 419 -18.52 -27.38 5.53
CA TYR A 419 -19.70 -26.65 5.06
C TYR A 419 -20.54 -26.09 6.20
N VAL A 420 -20.77 -26.90 7.25
CA VAL A 420 -21.46 -26.44 8.47
C VAL A 420 -20.69 -25.28 9.09
N ARG A 421 -19.38 -25.43 9.27
CA ARG A 421 -18.53 -24.40 9.86
C ARG A 421 -18.57 -23.10 9.05
N LEU A 422 -18.47 -23.18 7.72
CA LEU A 422 -18.48 -22.02 6.85
C LEU A 422 -19.84 -21.31 6.89
N LEU A 423 -20.94 -22.05 6.73
CA LEU A 423 -22.28 -21.47 6.64
C LEU A 423 -22.76 -20.97 8.02
N ARG A 424 -22.74 -21.82 9.02
CA ARG A 424 -23.34 -21.59 10.34
C ARG A 424 -22.45 -20.77 11.26
N ASP A 425 -21.20 -21.20 11.43
CA ASP A 425 -20.33 -20.70 12.49
C ASP A 425 -19.57 -19.43 12.07
N LEU A 426 -19.38 -19.23 10.75
CA LEU A 426 -18.73 -18.04 10.20
C LEU A 426 -19.71 -17.08 9.53
N LYS A 427 -20.43 -17.52 8.48
CA LYS A 427 -21.27 -16.61 7.69
C LYS A 427 -22.56 -16.19 8.41
N LEU A 428 -23.17 -17.09 9.19
CA LEU A 428 -24.39 -16.83 9.96
C LEU A 428 -24.15 -16.69 11.46
N ARG A 429 -22.90 -16.45 11.87
CA ARG A 429 -22.49 -16.36 13.29
C ARG A 429 -23.38 -15.42 14.12
N ALA A 430 -23.74 -14.27 13.55
CA ALA A 430 -24.56 -13.27 14.22
C ALA A 430 -26.01 -13.71 14.49
N PHE A 431 -26.49 -14.75 13.80
CA PHE A 431 -27.85 -15.25 13.86
C PHE A 431 -27.94 -16.62 14.55
N ARG A 432 -26.86 -17.10 15.18
CA ARG A 432 -26.79 -18.45 15.77
C ARG A 432 -28.02 -18.86 16.62
N PRO A 433 -28.62 -17.98 17.44
CA PRO A 433 -29.82 -18.32 18.23
C PRO A 433 -31.09 -18.57 17.40
N LEU A 434 -31.13 -18.09 16.16
CA LEU A 434 -32.28 -18.16 15.25
C LEU A 434 -32.14 -19.26 14.20
N LEU A 435 -31.06 -20.05 14.29
CA LEU A 435 -30.74 -21.12 13.37
C LEU A 435 -31.19 -22.49 13.91
N PRO A 436 -31.24 -23.52 13.04
CA PRO A 436 -31.61 -24.87 13.44
C PRO A 436 -30.73 -25.44 14.56
N PRO A 437 -31.26 -26.34 15.40
CA PRO A 437 -30.50 -27.05 16.42
C PRO A 437 -29.38 -27.92 15.83
N ASP A 438 -28.32 -28.15 16.62
CA ASP A 438 -27.08 -28.81 16.17
C ASP A 438 -27.24 -30.17 15.47
N PRO A 439 -28.15 -31.09 15.89
CA PRO A 439 -28.32 -32.37 15.21
C PRO A 439 -28.78 -32.25 13.76
N GLU A 440 -29.48 -31.17 13.39
CA GLU A 440 -29.99 -31.00 12.02
C GLU A 440 -28.91 -30.54 11.04
N TRP A 441 -27.79 -29.99 11.55
CA TRP A 441 -26.71 -29.48 10.73
C TRP A 441 -25.86 -30.56 10.08
N GLU A 442 -25.89 -31.80 10.59
CA GLU A 442 -25.21 -32.93 9.94
C GLU A 442 -25.77 -33.16 8.54
N ARG A 443 -27.11 -33.28 8.43
CA ARG A 443 -27.81 -33.44 7.15
C ARG A 443 -27.62 -32.23 6.21
N ILE A 444 -27.65 -31.01 6.74
CA ILE A 444 -27.41 -29.79 5.95
C ILE A 444 -25.98 -29.81 5.38
N GLY A 445 -24.99 -30.16 6.22
CA GLY A 445 -23.60 -30.29 5.83
C GLY A 445 -23.39 -31.34 4.74
N GLU A 446 -23.99 -32.52 4.89
CA GLU A 446 -23.96 -33.58 3.87
C GLU A 446 -24.54 -33.09 2.54
N THR A 447 -25.70 -32.43 2.57
CA THR A 447 -26.35 -31.91 1.35
C THR A 447 -25.46 -30.88 0.64
N LEU A 448 -24.82 -29.98 1.39
CA LEU A 448 -23.89 -28.99 0.86
C LEU A 448 -22.62 -29.65 0.28
N ALA A 449 -22.11 -30.70 0.94
CA ALA A 449 -20.95 -31.46 0.51
C ALA A 449 -21.23 -32.27 -0.77
N ASP A 450 -22.38 -32.95 -0.84
CA ASP A 450 -22.83 -33.69 -2.01
C ASP A 450 -23.01 -32.78 -3.24
N ALA A 451 -23.44 -31.53 -3.00
CA ALA A 451 -23.55 -30.51 -4.04
C ALA A 451 -22.19 -29.88 -4.43
N ALA A 452 -21.11 -30.17 -3.70
CA ALA A 452 -19.75 -29.66 -3.94
C ALA A 452 -19.69 -28.14 -4.15
N LEU A 453 -20.44 -27.39 -3.34
CA LEU A 453 -20.60 -25.95 -3.52
C LEU A 453 -19.31 -25.16 -3.22
N SER A 454 -19.01 -24.16 -4.05
CA SER A 454 -17.90 -23.26 -3.75
C SER A 454 -18.16 -22.44 -2.48
N GLY A 455 -17.10 -21.94 -1.82
CA GLY A 455 -17.26 -21.04 -0.69
C GLY A 455 -18.02 -19.75 -1.03
N ARG A 456 -17.96 -19.30 -2.30
CA ARG A 456 -18.77 -18.18 -2.82
C ARG A 456 -20.26 -18.53 -2.86
N ALA A 457 -20.59 -19.74 -3.31
CA ALA A 457 -21.97 -20.23 -3.33
C ALA A 457 -22.55 -20.29 -1.91
N VAL A 458 -21.77 -20.84 -0.96
CA VAL A 458 -22.16 -20.88 0.46
C VAL A 458 -22.38 -19.46 1.02
N ALA A 459 -21.53 -18.50 0.67
CA ALA A 459 -21.71 -17.10 1.08
C ALA A 459 -22.98 -16.47 0.49
N ALA A 460 -23.33 -16.80 -0.76
CA ALA A 460 -24.57 -16.32 -1.39
C ALA A 460 -25.82 -16.92 -0.71
N ILE A 461 -25.78 -18.22 -0.38
CA ILE A 461 -26.85 -18.89 0.38
C ILE A 461 -26.99 -18.25 1.77
N ALA A 462 -25.88 -18.03 2.47
CA ALA A 462 -25.89 -17.36 3.78
C ALA A 462 -26.50 -15.96 3.70
N GLY A 463 -26.17 -15.18 2.66
CA GLY A 463 -26.73 -13.85 2.43
C GLY A 463 -28.26 -13.87 2.27
N ARG A 464 -28.81 -14.87 1.56
CA ARG A 464 -30.26 -15.03 1.42
C ARG A 464 -30.95 -15.41 2.73
N ILE A 465 -30.36 -16.33 3.48
CA ILE A 465 -30.85 -16.71 4.80
C ILE A 465 -30.82 -15.50 5.75
N ALA A 466 -29.72 -14.75 5.77
CA ALA A 466 -29.60 -13.54 6.58
C ALA A 466 -30.63 -12.47 6.19
N ALA A 467 -30.87 -12.27 4.89
CA ALA A 467 -31.90 -11.34 4.42
C ALA A 467 -33.31 -11.78 4.85
N GLU A 468 -33.62 -13.08 4.78
CA GLU A 468 -34.92 -13.60 5.25
C GLU A 468 -35.09 -13.47 6.78
N LEU A 469 -34.03 -13.76 7.54
CA LEU A 469 -34.02 -13.58 9.00
C LEU A 469 -34.31 -12.12 9.39
N GLN A 470 -33.83 -11.17 8.57
CA GLN A 470 -33.97 -9.72 8.78
C GLN A 470 -35.16 -9.11 8.03
N ASP A 471 -36.00 -9.90 7.37
CA ASP A 471 -37.19 -9.42 6.66
C ASP A 471 -38.33 -9.14 7.66
N VAL A 472 -38.15 -8.06 8.40
CA VAL A 472 -38.98 -7.62 9.52
C VAL A 472 -39.27 -6.13 9.40
N GLU A 473 -40.47 -5.72 9.81
CA GLU A 473 -40.85 -4.31 9.78
C GLU A 473 -40.05 -3.51 10.81
N GLU A 474 -39.56 -2.33 10.43
CA GLU A 474 -38.74 -1.53 11.33
C GLU A 474 -39.54 -1.03 12.54
N PRO A 475 -39.02 -1.15 13.77
CA PRO A 475 -39.73 -0.69 14.95
C PRO A 475 -39.85 0.85 14.97
N PRO A 476 -40.85 1.40 15.69
CA PRO A 476 -41.02 2.86 15.79
C PRO A 476 -39.74 3.56 16.27
N GLY A 477 -39.30 4.57 15.53
CA GLY A 477 -38.10 5.34 15.85
C GLY A 477 -36.78 4.69 15.41
N PHE A 478 -36.81 3.55 14.70
CA PHE A 478 -35.62 2.81 14.26
C PHE A 478 -34.55 3.71 13.61
N PHE A 479 -34.94 4.60 12.70
CA PHE A 479 -33.97 5.45 11.99
C PHE A 479 -33.22 6.44 12.90
N ALA A 480 -33.80 6.81 14.03
CA ALA A 480 -33.20 7.72 15.02
C ALA A 480 -32.34 6.99 16.07
N MET A 481 -32.41 5.65 16.15
CA MET A 481 -31.60 4.84 17.05
C MET A 481 -30.11 4.87 16.66
N SER A 482 -29.23 4.67 17.64
CA SER A 482 -27.81 4.41 17.44
C SER A 482 -27.58 3.10 16.69
N TYR A 483 -26.37 2.88 16.19
CA TYR A 483 -26.03 1.67 15.45
C TYR A 483 -26.21 0.39 16.29
N GLU A 484 -25.80 0.43 17.56
CA GLU A 484 -25.92 -0.72 18.47
C GLU A 484 -27.39 -1.04 18.77
N GLU A 485 -28.20 -0.01 19.05
CA GLU A 485 -29.65 -0.15 19.27
C GLU A 485 -30.37 -0.71 18.03
N LYS A 486 -29.98 -0.29 16.82
CA LYS A 486 -30.52 -0.85 15.57
C LYS A 486 -30.21 -2.34 15.43
N LEU A 487 -29.00 -2.75 15.76
CA LEU A 487 -28.60 -4.16 15.70
C LEU A 487 -29.39 -5.02 16.69
N GLU A 488 -29.62 -4.51 17.91
CA GLU A 488 -30.41 -5.20 18.93
C GLU A 488 -31.88 -5.31 18.51
N ALA A 489 -32.49 -4.20 18.08
CA ALA A 489 -33.88 -4.16 17.63
C ALA A 489 -34.17 -5.09 16.44
N LEU A 490 -33.25 -5.17 15.48
CA LEU A 490 -33.35 -6.12 14.36
C LEU A 490 -33.22 -7.57 14.82
N ARG A 491 -32.35 -7.87 15.80
CA ARG A 491 -32.19 -9.23 16.35
C ARG A 491 -33.42 -9.70 17.11
N GLU A 492 -34.06 -8.82 17.87
CA GLU A 492 -35.29 -9.14 18.62
C GLU A 492 -36.48 -9.40 17.69
N SER A 493 -36.54 -8.70 16.57
CA SER A 493 -37.64 -8.82 15.61
C SER A 493 -37.46 -9.98 14.62
N ALA A 494 -36.22 -10.45 14.45
CA ALA A 494 -35.84 -11.48 13.49
C ALA A 494 -36.57 -12.81 13.73
N LYS A 495 -37.01 -13.45 12.64
CA LYS A 495 -37.80 -14.70 12.70
C LYS A 495 -36.87 -15.91 12.58
N PRO A 496 -36.97 -16.94 13.44
CA PRO A 496 -36.15 -18.14 13.32
C PRO A 496 -36.36 -18.88 12.00
N VAL A 497 -35.31 -19.55 11.52
CA VAL A 497 -35.34 -20.39 10.31
C VAL A 497 -35.06 -21.84 10.70
N ASP A 498 -35.89 -22.76 10.22
CA ASP A 498 -35.72 -24.20 10.46
C ASP A 498 -34.81 -24.88 9.42
N ALA A 499 -34.43 -26.14 9.67
CA ALA A 499 -33.53 -26.87 8.78
C ALA A 499 -34.12 -27.12 7.39
N GLY A 500 -35.44 -27.30 7.29
CA GLY A 500 -36.13 -27.46 6.01
C GLY A 500 -35.96 -26.23 5.14
N ARG A 501 -36.13 -25.05 5.74
CA ARG A 501 -35.97 -23.77 5.05
C ARG A 501 -34.53 -23.49 4.64
N VAL A 502 -33.54 -23.87 5.44
CA VAL A 502 -32.13 -23.81 5.03
C VAL A 502 -31.88 -24.69 3.79
N LEU A 503 -32.38 -25.93 3.80
CA LEU A 503 -32.25 -26.85 2.67
C LEU A 503 -32.97 -26.32 1.41
N GLU A 504 -34.11 -25.65 1.55
CA GLU A 504 -34.78 -24.99 0.41
C GLU A 504 -33.90 -23.93 -0.26
N HIS A 505 -33.18 -23.12 0.53
CA HIS A 505 -32.22 -22.14 -0.01
C HIS A 505 -31.06 -22.82 -0.74
N VAL A 506 -30.56 -23.93 -0.22
CA VAL A 506 -29.52 -24.74 -0.87
C VAL A 506 -30.02 -25.30 -2.19
N ASP A 507 -31.18 -25.97 -2.20
CA ASP A 507 -31.80 -26.56 -3.38
C ASP A 507 -32.08 -25.51 -4.46
N HIS A 508 -32.60 -24.34 -4.06
CA HIS A 508 -32.84 -23.24 -4.99
C HIS A 508 -31.54 -22.76 -5.64
N TYR A 509 -30.45 -22.64 -4.86
CA TYR A 509 -29.17 -22.23 -5.40
C TYR A 509 -28.60 -23.27 -6.37
N VAL A 510 -28.63 -24.55 -6.00
CA VAL A 510 -28.15 -25.66 -6.84
C VAL A 510 -28.91 -25.74 -8.16
N ARG A 511 -30.25 -25.61 -8.14
CA ARG A 511 -31.06 -25.57 -9.36
C ARG A 511 -30.70 -24.38 -10.23
N PHE A 512 -30.56 -23.19 -9.64
CA PHE A 512 -30.17 -21.98 -10.37
C PHE A 512 -28.81 -22.12 -11.06
N GLU A 513 -27.79 -22.68 -10.38
CA GLU A 513 -26.48 -22.91 -11.00
C GLU A 513 -26.52 -23.96 -12.11
N ARG A 514 -27.28 -25.04 -11.94
CA ARG A 514 -27.49 -26.02 -13.01
C ARG A 514 -28.12 -25.39 -14.24
N ASP A 515 -29.21 -24.64 -14.06
CA ASP A 515 -29.89 -23.95 -15.16
C ASP A 515 -28.99 -22.91 -15.85
N ALA A 516 -28.11 -22.24 -15.09
CA ALA A 516 -27.12 -21.32 -15.64
C ALA A 516 -26.02 -22.05 -16.43
N ALA A 517 -25.53 -23.18 -15.91
CA ALA A 517 -24.52 -24.00 -16.58
C ALA A 517 -25.05 -24.60 -17.88
N ASP A 518 -26.28 -25.11 -17.89
CA ASP A 518 -26.93 -25.68 -19.07
C ASP A 518 -27.14 -24.61 -20.16
N ARG A 519 -27.58 -23.41 -19.76
CA ARG A 519 -27.66 -22.25 -20.68
C ARG A 519 -26.29 -21.87 -21.25
N ALA A 520 -25.27 -21.71 -20.41
CA ALA A 520 -23.92 -21.36 -20.85
C ALA A 520 -23.28 -22.44 -21.75
N HIS A 521 -23.59 -23.72 -21.51
CA HIS A 521 -23.18 -24.82 -22.39
C HIS A 521 -23.88 -24.72 -23.75
N SER A 522 -25.19 -24.48 -23.75
CA SER A 522 -26.00 -24.34 -24.96
C SER A 522 -25.53 -23.16 -25.82
N GLU A 523 -25.32 -21.99 -25.21
CA GLU A 523 -24.79 -20.79 -25.89
C GLU A 523 -23.38 -21.02 -26.46
N ARG A 524 -22.50 -21.73 -25.74
CA ARG A 524 -21.16 -22.08 -26.25
C ARG A 524 -21.23 -23.02 -27.44
N PHE A 525 -22.11 -24.03 -27.36
CA PHE A 525 -22.34 -24.95 -28.47
C PHE A 525 -22.86 -24.21 -29.70
N GLU A 526 -23.86 -23.35 -29.55
CA GLU A 526 -24.40 -22.52 -30.64
C GLU A 526 -23.33 -21.62 -31.26
N ARG A 527 -22.53 -20.92 -30.44
CA ARG A 527 -21.42 -20.09 -30.91
C ARG A 527 -20.40 -20.90 -31.71
N ARG A 528 -20.05 -22.10 -31.24
CA ARG A 528 -19.11 -22.98 -31.96
C ARG A 528 -19.68 -23.48 -33.28
N VAL A 529 -20.98 -23.78 -33.33
CA VAL A 529 -21.67 -24.13 -34.58
C VAL A 529 -21.64 -22.96 -35.56
N GLU A 530 -21.85 -21.72 -35.10
CA GLU A 530 -21.74 -20.53 -35.95
C GLU A 530 -20.32 -20.30 -36.48
N GLU A 531 -19.29 -20.46 -35.64
CA GLU A 531 -17.88 -20.38 -36.06
C GLU A 531 -17.56 -21.40 -37.14
N ILE A 532 -17.92 -22.68 -36.94
CA ILE A 532 -17.69 -23.74 -37.91
C ILE A 532 -18.41 -23.43 -39.23
N LYS A 533 -19.66 -22.93 -39.18
CA LYS A 533 -20.39 -22.50 -40.37
C LYS A 533 -19.66 -21.38 -41.12
N ARG A 534 -19.11 -20.39 -40.42
CA ARG A 534 -18.32 -19.30 -41.01
C ARG A 534 -17.03 -19.83 -41.65
N GLU A 535 -16.29 -20.70 -40.96
CA GLU A 535 -15.07 -21.33 -41.46
C GLU A 535 -15.34 -22.15 -42.73
N LEU A 536 -16.36 -23.02 -42.72
CA LEU A 536 -16.75 -23.82 -43.88
C LEU A 536 -17.22 -22.95 -45.05
N SER A 537 -17.97 -21.88 -44.77
CA SER A 537 -18.42 -20.93 -45.81
C SER A 537 -17.24 -20.18 -46.43
N ALA A 538 -16.27 -19.78 -45.61
CA ALA A 538 -15.03 -19.15 -46.08
C ALA A 538 -14.21 -20.11 -46.94
N GLN A 539 -14.06 -21.37 -46.52
CA GLN A 539 -13.39 -22.41 -47.31
C GLN A 539 -14.10 -22.65 -48.65
N ALA A 540 -15.43 -22.73 -48.66
CA ALA A 540 -16.20 -22.88 -49.90
C ALA A 540 -16.03 -21.68 -50.85
N ALA A 541 -16.00 -20.45 -50.32
CA ALA A 541 -15.76 -19.25 -51.11
C ALA A 541 -14.34 -19.22 -51.72
N VAL A 542 -13.33 -19.64 -50.96
CA VAL A 542 -11.94 -19.77 -51.44
C VAL A 542 -11.86 -20.81 -52.57
N ILE A 543 -12.50 -21.97 -52.41
CA ILE A 543 -12.53 -23.02 -53.45
C ILE A 543 -13.27 -22.54 -54.69
N ALA A 544 -14.37 -21.79 -54.54
CA ALA A 544 -15.12 -21.24 -55.66
C ALA A 544 -14.30 -20.19 -56.43
N GLN A 545 -13.60 -19.29 -55.73
CA GLN A 545 -12.68 -18.33 -56.36
C GLN A 545 -11.53 -19.01 -57.10
N ALA A 546 -10.97 -20.08 -56.53
CA ALA A 546 -9.94 -20.87 -57.19
C ALA A 546 -10.43 -21.58 -58.46
N ARG A 547 -11.73 -21.92 -58.54
CA ARG A 547 -12.36 -22.52 -59.73
C ARG A 547 -12.80 -21.51 -60.78
N SER A 548 -13.13 -20.27 -60.39
CA SER A 548 -13.53 -19.20 -61.32
C SER A 548 -12.37 -18.41 -61.91
N GLY A 549 -11.13 -18.68 -61.46
CA GLY A 549 -9.90 -18.06 -61.96
C GLY A 549 -9.14 -18.88 -63.01
N GLN A 550 -9.79 -19.86 -63.66
CA GLN A 550 -9.26 -20.59 -64.83
C GLN A 550 -9.87 -20.08 -66.12
#